data_AF-A0A850C6L5-F1
#
_entry.id   AF-A0A850C6L5-F1
#
_cell.length_a   1.000
_cell.length_b   1.000
_cell.length_c   1.000
_cell.angle_alpha   90.00
_cell.angle_beta   90.00
_cell.angle_gamma   90.00
#
_symmetry.space_group_name_H-M   'P 1'
#
loop_
_entity.id
_entity.type
_entity.pdbx_description
1 polymer ?
#
loop_
_entity_poly.entity_id
_entity_poly.type
_entity_poly.pdbx_seq_one_letter_code
_entity_poly.pdbx_strand_id
1 'polypeptide(L)'
;AQMVLDNELAGSVLRLRRGLSADAEHLAVDIILDVMNGTRNFLGQKHTMKHLRGGELALTKLAERNSWDTWEEKLERKQMADRAIEEAERILREHEVPPLSPEQERELDKILAAAEMETSKQVDK
;
A
#
# COMPACT_ATOMS: atom_id res chain seq x y z
N ALA A 1 11.53 -6.76 -5.08
CA ALA A 1 10.41 -6.72 -6.04
C ALA A 1 9.16 -7.43 -5.52
N GLN A 2 9.13 -8.77 -5.36
CA GLN A 2 7.92 -9.50 -4.98
C GLN A 2 7.23 -8.96 -3.71
N MET A 3 7.99 -8.77 -2.61
CA MET A 3 7.43 -8.21 -1.37
C MET A 3 6.82 -6.81 -1.53
N VAL A 4 7.32 -6.01 -2.47
CA VAL A 4 6.80 -4.66 -2.75
C VAL A 4 5.45 -4.74 -3.48
N LEU A 5 5.32 -5.69 -4.43
CA LEU A 5 4.03 -6.00 -5.06
C LEU A 5 3.03 -6.54 -4.04
N ASP A 6 3.46 -7.50 -3.21
CA ASP A 6 2.62 -8.11 -2.18
C ASP A 6 2.13 -7.05 -1.17
N ASN A 7 2.94 -6.05 -0.86
CA ASN A 7 2.54 -4.94 -0.01
C ASN A 7 1.39 -4.10 -0.61
N GLU A 8 1.40 -3.83 -1.92
CA GLU A 8 0.27 -3.15 -2.59
C GLU A 8 -0.99 -4.04 -2.60
N LEU A 9 -0.83 -5.34 -2.85
CA LEU A 9 -1.94 -6.29 -2.81
C LEU A 9 -2.53 -6.41 -1.40
N ALA A 10 -1.69 -6.47 -0.37
CA ALA A 10 -2.11 -6.46 1.03
C ALA A 10 -2.90 -5.19 1.36
N GLY A 11 -2.48 -4.03 0.86
CA GLY A 11 -3.24 -2.78 0.97
C GLY A 11 -4.66 -2.90 0.37
N SER A 12 -4.79 -3.55 -0.78
CA SER A 12 -6.09 -3.81 -1.42
C SER A 12 -6.97 -4.75 -0.57
N VAL A 13 -6.39 -5.83 -0.02
CA VAL A 13 -7.09 -6.76 0.88
C VAL A 13 -7.55 -6.06 2.15
N LEU A 14 -6.68 -5.25 2.77
CA LEU A 14 -7.01 -4.47 3.96
C LEU A 14 -8.13 -3.47 3.68
N ARG A 15 -8.15 -2.82 2.51
CA ARG A 15 -9.26 -1.95 2.11
C ARG A 15 -10.57 -2.74 1.99
N LEU A 16 -10.56 -3.88 1.30
CA LEU A 16 -11.76 -4.74 1.18
C LEU A 16 -12.29 -5.17 2.55
N ARG A 17 -11.40 -5.49 3.50
CA ARG A 17 -11.78 -5.86 4.87
C ARG A 17 -12.41 -4.73 5.68
N ARG A 18 -12.25 -3.45 5.30
CA ARG A 18 -12.95 -2.33 5.97
C ARG A 18 -14.46 -2.38 5.75
N GLY A 19 -14.93 -3.08 4.73
CA GLY A 19 -16.34 -3.13 4.35
C GLY A 19 -16.82 -1.84 3.69
N LEU A 20 -18.13 -1.70 3.57
CA LEU A 20 -18.81 -0.54 3.00
C LEU A 20 -19.80 0.01 4.03
N SER A 21 -19.91 1.34 4.14
CA SER A 21 -20.98 1.94 4.92
C SER A 21 -22.30 1.86 4.14
N ALA A 22 -23.39 1.57 4.85
CA ALA A 22 -24.74 1.55 4.32
C ALA A 22 -25.61 2.67 4.93
N ASP A 23 -24.99 3.74 5.42
CA ASP A 23 -25.72 4.92 5.90
C ASP A 23 -26.28 5.77 4.73
N ALA A 24 -27.17 6.71 5.06
CA ALA A 24 -27.84 7.55 4.06
C ALA A 24 -26.87 8.34 3.17
N GLU A 25 -25.73 8.79 3.73
CA GLU A 25 -24.72 9.54 2.99
C GLU A 25 -24.02 8.65 1.94
N HIS A 26 -23.72 7.40 2.28
CA HIS A 26 -23.05 6.46 1.36
C HIS A 26 -24.01 5.79 0.37
N LEU A 27 -25.28 5.60 0.75
CA LEU A 27 -26.32 5.15 -0.17
C LEU A 27 -26.64 6.19 -1.24
N ALA A 28 -26.48 7.49 -0.92
CA ALA A 28 -26.52 8.60 -1.87
C ALA A 28 -27.79 8.66 -2.76
N VAL A 29 -28.92 8.19 -2.25
CA VAL A 29 -30.18 8.03 -3.01
C VAL A 29 -30.66 9.35 -3.61
N ASP A 30 -30.65 10.43 -2.83
CA ASP A 30 -31.08 11.75 -3.29
C ASP A 30 -30.14 12.32 -4.35
N ILE A 31 -28.83 12.11 -4.19
CA ILE A 31 -27.83 12.51 -5.19
C ILE A 31 -28.06 11.77 -6.51
N ILE A 32 -28.38 10.47 -6.46
CA ILE A 32 -28.72 9.69 -7.65
C ILE A 32 -29.97 10.26 -8.33
N LEU A 33 -31.04 10.52 -7.57
CA LEU A 33 -32.28 11.11 -8.10
C LEU A 33 -32.03 12.45 -8.78
N ASP A 34 -31.30 13.36 -8.13
CA ASP A 34 -30.99 14.68 -8.66
C ASP A 34 -30.15 14.62 -9.93
N VAL A 35 -29.11 13.78 -9.94
CA VAL A 35 -28.26 13.59 -11.13
C VAL A 35 -29.07 13.02 -12.29
N MET A 36 -29.95 12.05 -12.05
CA MET A 36 -30.76 11.42 -13.08
C MET A 36 -31.81 12.35 -13.69
N ASN A 37 -32.34 13.26 -12.88
CA ASN A 37 -33.27 14.30 -13.32
C ASN A 37 -32.58 15.52 -13.98
N GLY A 38 -31.25 15.57 -13.95
CA GLY A 38 -30.49 16.73 -14.41
C GLY A 38 -29.28 16.34 -15.27
N THR A 39 -28.08 16.48 -14.68
CA THR A 39 -26.80 16.45 -15.40
C THR A 39 -26.45 15.11 -16.03
N ARG A 40 -27.03 14.01 -15.52
CA ARG A 40 -26.70 12.61 -15.88
C ARG A 40 -25.20 12.29 -15.78
N ASN A 41 -24.50 13.00 -14.90
CA ASN A 41 -23.08 12.82 -14.62
C ASN A 41 -22.80 13.12 -13.14
N PHE A 42 -22.06 12.21 -12.49
CA PHE A 42 -21.69 12.28 -11.08
C PHE A 42 -20.37 13.03 -10.82
N LEU A 43 -19.48 13.16 -11.81
CA LEU A 43 -18.14 13.73 -11.62
C LEU A 43 -18.16 15.19 -11.14
N GLY A 44 -19.19 15.95 -11.52
CA GLY A 44 -19.37 17.34 -11.09
C GLY A 44 -20.01 17.51 -9.71
N GLN A 45 -20.41 16.42 -9.05
CA GLN A 45 -21.15 16.49 -7.79
C GLN A 45 -20.22 16.76 -6.60
N LYS A 46 -20.66 17.65 -5.69
CA LYS A 46 -19.95 17.91 -4.43
C LYS A 46 -19.80 16.63 -3.60
N HIS A 47 -20.82 15.78 -3.61
CA HIS A 47 -20.83 14.48 -2.93
C HIS A 47 -19.69 13.59 -3.45
N THR A 48 -19.55 13.43 -4.77
CA THR A 48 -18.45 12.67 -5.38
C THR A 48 -17.08 13.23 -4.96
N MET A 49 -16.88 14.54 -5.04
CA MET A 49 -15.60 15.15 -4.62
C MET A 49 -15.28 14.96 -3.13
N LYS A 50 -16.30 15.03 -2.27
CA LYS A 50 -16.16 14.79 -0.83
C LYS A 50 -15.65 13.37 -0.56
N HIS A 51 -16.28 12.36 -1.15
CA HIS A 51 -15.93 10.94 -0.91
C HIS A 51 -14.62 10.52 -1.56
N LEU A 52 -14.32 11.01 -2.77
CA LEU A 52 -13.01 10.77 -3.39
C LEU A 52 -11.86 11.31 -2.53
N ARG A 53 -12.02 12.51 -1.95
CA ARG A 53 -11.04 13.08 -1.02
C ARG A 53 -11.07 12.42 0.36
N GLY A 54 -12.21 11.86 0.75
CA GLY A 54 -12.43 11.13 2.00
C GLY A 54 -11.77 9.75 2.07
N GLY A 55 -11.13 9.30 0.99
CA GLY A 55 -10.42 8.02 0.95
C GLY A 55 -11.22 6.86 0.36
N GLU A 56 -12.37 7.14 -0.26
CA GLU A 56 -13.10 6.10 -1.01
C GLU A 56 -12.35 5.67 -2.27
N LEU A 57 -11.46 6.51 -2.83
CA LEU A 57 -10.64 6.12 -3.96
C LEU A 57 -9.44 5.29 -3.51
N ALA A 58 -9.30 4.08 -4.07
CA ALA A 58 -8.10 3.27 -3.92
C ALA A 58 -6.98 3.81 -4.82
N LEU A 59 -6.03 4.51 -4.21
CA LEU A 59 -4.81 5.00 -4.87
C LEU A 59 -3.74 3.92 -4.84
N THR A 60 -3.36 3.42 -6.01
CA THR A 60 -2.24 2.48 -6.20
C THR A 60 -0.95 3.26 -6.43
N LYS A 61 0.18 2.68 -6.02
CA LYS A 61 1.53 3.22 -6.23
C LYS A 61 2.22 2.55 -7.43
N LEU A 62 1.99 1.24 -7.59
CA LEU A 62 2.66 0.42 -8.60
C LEU A 62 1.73 0.16 -9.80
N ALA A 63 0.46 -0.19 -9.54
CA ALA A 63 -0.48 -0.49 -10.60
C ALA A 63 -0.75 0.73 -11.47
N GLU A 64 -0.56 0.55 -12.77
CA GLU A 64 -0.76 1.56 -13.80
C GLU A 64 -2.19 1.50 -14.35
N ARG A 65 -2.87 2.64 -14.43
CA ARG A 65 -4.29 2.77 -14.84
C ARG A 65 -4.53 3.88 -15.87
N ASN A 66 -3.47 4.48 -16.40
CA ASN A 66 -3.56 5.45 -17.48
C ASN A 66 -4.00 4.79 -18.80
N SER A 67 -4.27 5.62 -19.81
CA SER A 67 -4.58 5.14 -21.16
C SER A 67 -3.42 4.34 -21.77
N TRP A 68 -3.73 3.51 -22.76
CA TRP A 68 -2.74 2.78 -23.55
C TRP A 68 -1.65 3.72 -24.08
N ASP A 69 -2.04 4.81 -24.74
CA ASP A 69 -1.10 5.78 -25.32
C ASP A 69 -0.16 6.38 -24.26
N THR A 70 -0.68 6.65 -23.05
CA THR A 70 0.15 7.16 -21.96
C THR A 70 1.14 6.10 -21.49
N TRP A 71 0.70 4.85 -21.34
CA TRP A 71 1.57 3.75 -20.95
C TRP A 71 2.67 3.49 -21.98
N GLU A 72 2.30 3.54 -23.27
CA GLU A 72 3.19 3.29 -24.40
C GLU A 72 4.19 4.42 -24.62
N GLU A 73 3.72 5.67 -24.68
CA GLU A 73 4.54 6.80 -25.12
C GLU A 73 5.26 7.50 -23.95
N LYS A 74 4.66 7.53 -22.75
CA LYS A 74 5.15 8.34 -21.63
C LYS A 74 5.72 7.54 -20.48
N LEU A 75 5.30 6.29 -20.32
CA LEU A 75 5.67 5.43 -19.18
C LEU A 75 6.56 4.26 -19.61
N GLU A 76 7.18 4.36 -20.80
CA GLU A 76 8.20 3.46 -21.32
C GLU A 76 7.75 1.99 -21.37
N ARG A 77 6.44 1.73 -21.47
CA ARG A 77 5.86 0.39 -21.41
C ARG A 77 6.29 -0.40 -20.15
N LYS A 78 6.64 0.29 -19.06
CA LYS A 78 7.05 -0.37 -17.81
C LYS A 78 5.92 -1.24 -17.28
N GLN A 79 6.30 -2.45 -16.92
CA GLN A 79 5.43 -3.37 -16.20
C GLN A 79 5.42 -3.03 -14.73
N MET A 80 4.40 -3.53 -14.02
CA MET A 80 4.28 -3.37 -12.58
C MET A 80 5.51 -3.92 -11.83
N ALA A 81 6.10 -5.00 -12.34
CA ALA A 81 7.31 -5.61 -11.78
C ALA A 81 8.53 -4.69 -11.86
N ASP A 82 8.70 -3.94 -12.95
CA ASP A 82 9.81 -2.99 -13.12
C ASP A 82 9.75 -1.91 -12.04
N ARG A 83 8.57 -1.32 -11.84
CA ARG A 83 8.34 -0.32 -10.78
C ARG A 83 8.57 -0.88 -9.39
N ALA A 84 8.24 -2.15 -9.16
CA ALA A 84 8.46 -2.80 -7.87
C ALA A 84 9.93 -3.15 -7.60
N ILE A 85 10.75 -3.32 -8.65
CA ILE A 85 12.21 -3.42 -8.51
C ILE A 85 12.75 -2.05 -8.11
N GLU A 86 12.41 -1.00 -8.85
CA GLU A 86 12.85 0.37 -8.58
C GLU A 86 12.49 0.82 -7.16
N GLU A 87 11.26 0.56 -6.72
CA GLU A 87 10.82 0.91 -5.37
C GLU A 87 11.54 0.07 -4.29
N ALA A 88 11.82 -1.21 -4.55
CA ALA A 88 12.60 -2.02 -3.62
C ALA A 88 14.03 -1.49 -3.45
N GLU A 89 14.67 -1.11 -4.56
CA GLU A 89 16.01 -0.52 -4.54
C GLU A 89 16.02 0.83 -3.83
N ARG A 90 14.99 1.66 -4.05
CA ARG A 90 14.83 2.94 -3.36
C ARG A 90 14.70 2.73 -1.85
N ILE A 91 13.82 1.82 -1.41
CA ILE A 91 13.64 1.50 0.01
C ILE A 91 14.95 1.03 0.65
N LEU A 92 15.67 0.10 0.01
CA LEU A 92 16.93 -0.42 0.55
C LEU A 92 18.03 0.64 0.64
N ARG A 93 17.99 1.65 -0.23
CA ARG A 93 18.98 2.74 -0.27
C ARG A 93 18.67 3.86 0.73
N GLU A 94 17.38 4.19 0.89
CA GLU A 94 16.95 5.40 1.59
C GLU A 94 16.37 5.14 2.99
N HIS A 95 15.97 3.90 3.29
CA HIS A 95 15.33 3.61 4.57
C HIS A 95 16.34 3.58 5.71
N GLU A 96 16.24 4.56 6.61
CA GLU A 96 16.95 4.57 7.87
C GLU A 96 16.03 4.11 9.01
N VAL A 97 16.52 3.15 9.80
CA VAL A 97 15.84 2.67 11.01
C VAL A 97 16.44 3.39 12.21
N PRO A 98 15.63 3.91 13.15
CA PRO A 98 16.14 4.45 14.41
C PRO A 98 17.07 3.44 15.09
N PRO A 99 18.27 3.85 15.52
CA PRO A 99 19.20 2.93 16.17
C PRO A 99 18.62 2.43 17.49
N LEU A 100 19.02 1.23 17.89
CA LEU A 100 18.70 0.71 19.20
C LEU A 100 19.44 1.51 20.29
N SER A 101 18.89 1.51 21.51
CA SER A 101 19.65 2.04 22.64
C SER A 101 20.88 1.17 22.93
N PRO A 102 21.97 1.75 23.47
CA PRO A 102 23.15 0.97 23.86
C PRO A 102 22.82 -0.18 24.82
N GLU A 103 21.80 -0.01 25.68
CA GLU A 103 21.32 -1.05 26.59
C GLU A 103 20.68 -2.23 25.83
N GLN A 104 19.89 -1.95 24.79
CA GLN A 104 19.27 -2.97 23.96
C GLN A 104 20.30 -3.73 23.13
N GLU A 105 21.29 -3.04 22.54
CA GLU A 105 22.36 -3.70 21.79
C GLU A 105 23.15 -4.67 22.68
N ARG A 106 23.57 -4.20 23.86
CA ARG A 106 24.29 -5.06 24.83
C ARG A 106 23.49 -6.28 25.26
N GLU A 107 22.16 -6.17 25.34
CA GLU A 107 21.32 -7.30 25.70
C GLU A 107 21.17 -8.29 24.55
N LEU A 108 21.01 -7.81 23.31
CA LEU A 108 21.00 -8.66 22.12
C LEU A 108 22.31 -9.44 21.96
N ASP A 109 23.45 -8.80 22.19
CA ASP A 109 24.76 -9.45 22.13
C ASP A 109 24.89 -10.60 23.14
N LYS A 110 24.40 -10.40 24.37
CA LYS A 110 24.38 -11.48 25.39
C LYS A 110 23.49 -12.64 24.98
N ILE A 111 22.30 -12.33 24.45
CA ILE A 111 21.35 -13.36 23.99
C ILE A 111 21.97 -14.16 22.84
N LEU A 112 22.62 -13.50 21.90
CA LEU A 112 23.29 -14.15 20.77
C LEU A 112 24.42 -15.07 21.23
N ALA A 113 25.31 -14.59 22.10
CA ALA A 113 26.41 -15.39 22.64
C ALA A 113 25.93 -16.61 23.43
N ALA A 114 24.84 -16.47 24.20
CA ALA A 114 24.23 -17.60 24.90
C ALA A 114 23.67 -18.65 23.92
N ALA A 115 22.96 -18.21 22.87
CA ALA A 115 22.41 -19.09 21.85
C ALA A 115 23.48 -19.84 21.05
N GLU A 116 24.60 -19.18 20.72
CA GLU A 116 25.74 -19.81 20.03
C GLU A 116 26.39 -20.91 20.89
N MET A 117 26.56 -20.65 22.20
CA MET A 117 27.09 -21.65 23.13
C MET A 117 26.16 -22.86 23.31
N GLU A 118 24.85 -22.64 23.38
CA GLU A 118 23.87 -23.73 23.46
C GLU A 118 23.85 -24.58 22.19
N THR A 119 23.84 -23.93 21.03
CA THR A 119 23.82 -24.61 19.72
C THR A 119 25.08 -25.44 19.51
N SER A 120 26.26 -24.90 19.84
CA SER A 120 27.54 -25.61 19.70
C SER A 120 27.60 -26.88 20.57
N LYS A 121 27.13 -26.79 21.83
CA LYS A 121 27.04 -27.96 22.73
C LYS A 121 26.04 -29.02 22.28
N GLN A 122 25.07 -28.65 21.44
CA GLN A 122 24.07 -29.54 20.86
C GLN A 122 24.59 -30.26 19.61
N VAL A 123 25.53 -29.66 18.88
CA VAL A 123 26.22 -30.25 17.72
C VAL A 123 27.33 -31.21 18.16
N ASP A 124 27.97 -30.95 19.30
CA ASP A 124 29.03 -31.79 19.89
C ASP A 124 28.51 -33.03 20.66
N LYS A 125 27.18 -33.22 20.74
CA LYS A 125 26.50 -34.35 21.39
C LYS A 125 25.92 -35.31 20.37
#